data_AF-A0A6M2D1V7-F1
#
_entry.id   AF-A0A6M2D1V7-F1
#
_cell.length_a   1.000
_cell.length_b   1.000
_cell.length_c   1.000
_cell.angle_alpha   90.00
_cell.angle_beta   90.00
_cell.angle_gamma   90.00
#
_symmetry.space_group_name_H-M   'P 1'
#
loop_
_entity.id
_entity.type
_entity.pdbx_description
1 polymer ?
#
loop_
_entity_poly.entity_id
_entity_poly.type
_entity_poly.pdbx_seq_one_letter_code
_entity_poly.pdbx_strand_id
1 'polypeptide(L)'
;SMKTFFFKLHSGTLPTNPWLREKGIFVPSVDCIICRKLETVDHIFLDCTDAVFLWDILQRTLKKDLPVTQYGIRFLPVINVGGVPYDMFMVLVFHSAWRTQMAVRNTSAILK
;
A
#
# COMPACT_ATOMS: atom_id res chain seq x y z
N SER A 1 7.27 -1.64 12.22
CA SER A 1 7.25 -3.11 12.28
C SER A 1 6.16 -3.64 11.37
N MET A 2 6.37 -4.79 10.72
CA MET A 2 5.41 -5.46 9.83
C MET A 2 4.05 -5.68 10.51
N LYS A 3 4.07 -6.14 11.78
CA LYS A 3 2.87 -6.42 12.58
C LYS A 3 2.00 -5.17 12.75
N THR A 4 2.61 -4.04 13.06
CA THR A 4 1.91 -2.76 13.23
C THR A 4 1.32 -2.27 11.92
N PHE A 5 2.05 -2.44 10.81
CA PHE A 5 1.55 -2.09 9.48
C PHE A 5 0.31 -2.91 9.13
N PHE A 6 0.40 -4.23 9.28
CA PHE A 6 -0.70 -5.15 9.01
C PHE A 6 -1.95 -4.78 9.83
N PHE A 7 -1.79 -4.62 11.16
CA PHE A 7 -2.91 -4.20 12.01
C PHE A 7 -3.55 -2.88 11.57
N LYS A 8 -2.75 -1.87 11.22
CA LYS A 8 -3.25 -0.56 10.77
C LYS A 8 -3.96 -0.64 9.43
N LEU A 9 -3.45 -1.45 8.50
CA LEU A 9 -4.07 -1.70 7.20
C LEU A 9 -5.48 -2.31 7.38
N HIS A 10 -5.59 -3.38 8.18
CA HIS A 10 -6.85 -4.10 8.39
C HIS A 10 -7.88 -3.31 9.23
N SER A 11 -7.41 -2.49 10.17
CA SER A 11 -8.28 -1.63 10.99
C SER A 11 -8.65 -0.30 10.33
N GLY A 12 -8.14 0.00 9.13
CA GLY A 12 -8.38 1.30 8.46
C GLY A 12 -7.75 2.48 9.19
N THR A 13 -6.66 2.25 9.94
CA THR A 13 -5.93 3.28 10.70
C THR A 13 -4.53 3.53 10.14
N LEU A 14 -4.33 3.18 8.87
CA LEU A 14 -3.08 3.46 8.16
C LEU A 14 -2.95 4.99 7.97
N PRO A 15 -1.83 5.62 8.37
CA PRO A 15 -1.72 7.07 8.45
C PRO A 15 -1.40 7.69 7.08
N THR A 16 -2.35 7.54 6.15
CA THR A 16 -2.36 8.22 4.85
C THR A 16 -2.55 9.73 5.04
N ASN A 17 -2.21 10.54 4.04
CA ASN A 17 -2.36 11.99 4.17
C ASN A 17 -3.81 12.43 4.46
N PRO A 18 -4.85 11.87 3.80
CA PRO A 18 -6.24 12.14 4.17
C PRO A 18 -6.55 11.80 5.65
N TRP A 19 -6.13 10.62 6.11
CA TRP A 19 -6.36 10.17 7.49
C TRP A 19 -5.68 11.08 8.50
N LEU A 20 -4.45 11.53 8.21
CA LEU A 20 -3.71 12.47 9.08
C LEU A 20 -4.43 13.82 9.16
N ARG A 21 -4.90 14.35 8.03
CA ARG A 21 -5.67 15.59 7.98
C ARG A 21 -6.97 15.50 8.78
N GLU A 22 -7.68 14.39 8.67
CA GLU A 22 -8.89 14.12 9.47
C GLU A 22 -8.62 14.07 10.97
N LYS A 23 -7.40 13.69 11.38
CA LYS A 23 -6.94 13.72 12.78
C LYS A 23 -6.36 15.06 13.21
N GLY A 24 -6.47 16.11 12.39
CA GLY A 24 -5.97 17.45 12.69
C GLY A 24 -4.45 17.60 12.57
N ILE A 25 -3.78 16.62 11.98
CA ILE A 25 -2.33 16.69 11.72
C ILE A 25 -2.13 17.44 10.40
N PHE A 26 -1.28 18.47 10.42
CA PHE A 26 -0.95 19.21 9.23
C PHE A 26 -0.24 18.31 8.20
N VAL A 27 -0.76 18.30 6.97
CA VAL A 27 -0.16 17.65 5.81
C VAL A 27 -0.11 18.64 4.64
N PRO A 28 1.01 18.72 3.89
CA PRO A 28 1.14 19.69 2.79
C PRO A 28 0.17 19.47 1.63
N SER A 29 -0.25 18.22 1.41
CA SER A 29 -1.27 17.82 0.44
C SER A 29 -1.85 16.48 0.87
N VAL A 30 -3.08 16.20 0.43
CA VAL A 30 -3.71 14.88 0.58
C VAL A 30 -3.67 14.05 -0.70
N ASP A 31 -3.13 14.62 -1.77
CA ASP A 31 -3.03 13.96 -3.06
C ASP A 31 -1.70 13.22 -3.20
N CYS A 32 -1.74 12.09 -3.87
CA CYS A 32 -0.56 11.35 -4.27
C CYS A 32 0.34 12.23 -5.15
N ILE A 33 1.63 12.21 -4.86
CA ILE A 33 2.64 13.01 -5.57
C ILE A 33 2.75 12.60 -7.05
N ILE A 34 2.55 11.31 -7.33
CA ILE A 34 2.69 10.71 -8.66
C ILE A 34 1.43 10.94 -9.48
N CYS A 35 0.28 10.53 -8.94
CA CYS A 35 -0.98 10.50 -9.68
C CYS A 35 -1.81 11.78 -9.57
N ARG A 36 -1.49 12.68 -8.62
CA ARG A 36 -2.24 13.91 -8.32
C ARG A 36 -3.74 13.65 -8.02
N LYS A 37 -4.04 12.49 -7.42
CA LYS A 37 -5.37 12.07 -6.95
C LYS A 37 -5.32 11.85 -5.45
N LEU A 38 -6.48 11.88 -4.79
CA LEU A 38 -6.59 11.63 -3.35
C LEU A 38 -5.88 10.34 -2.93
N GLU A 39 -4.97 10.45 -1.97
CA GLU A 39 -4.12 9.35 -1.51
C GLU A 39 -4.83 8.44 -0.51
N THR A 40 -5.79 7.64 -0.99
CA THR A 40 -6.49 6.62 -0.19
C THR A 40 -5.67 5.34 -0.07
N VAL A 41 -6.06 4.44 0.84
CA VAL A 41 -5.46 3.09 0.94
C VAL A 41 -5.58 2.34 -0.39
N ASP A 42 -6.74 2.41 -1.02
CA ASP A 42 -6.99 1.78 -2.32
C ASP A 42 -6.10 2.41 -3.40
N HIS A 43 -5.96 3.74 -3.40
CA HIS A 43 -5.05 4.39 -4.34
C HIS A 43 -3.61 3.94 -4.13
N ILE A 44 -3.09 3.95 -2.90
CA ILE A 44 -1.69 3.61 -2.63
C ILE A 44 -1.34 2.18 -3.05
N PHE A 45 -2.28 1.24 -2.91
CA PHE A 45 -2.00 -0.18 -3.10
C PHE A 45 -2.63 -0.82 -4.34
N LEU A 46 -3.58 -0.17 -5.02
CA LEU A 46 -4.23 -0.68 -6.24
C LEU A 46 -4.05 0.27 -7.41
N ASP A 47 -4.43 1.54 -7.24
CA ASP A 47 -4.66 2.43 -8.38
C ASP A 47 -3.46 3.32 -8.73
N CYS A 48 -2.50 3.46 -7.82
CA CYS A 48 -1.31 4.25 -8.07
C CYS A 48 -0.44 3.56 -9.12
N THR A 49 0.15 4.35 -10.02
CA THR A 49 1.04 3.84 -11.09
C THR A 49 2.12 2.90 -10.55
N ASP A 50 2.73 3.26 -9.41
CA ASP A 50 3.74 2.42 -8.76
C ASP A 50 3.17 1.09 -8.27
N ALA A 51 1.95 1.10 -7.74
CA ALA A 51 1.30 -0.11 -7.22
C ALA A 51 0.95 -1.06 -8.37
N VAL A 52 0.33 -0.55 -9.43
CA VAL A 52 -0.01 -1.32 -10.64
C VAL A 52 1.24 -1.98 -11.21
N PHE A 53 2.33 -1.22 -11.35
CA PHE A 53 3.60 -1.73 -11.87
C PHE A 53 4.22 -2.81 -10.96
N LEU A 54 4.20 -2.58 -9.64
CA LEU A 54 4.72 -3.53 -8.66
C LEU A 54 3.95 -4.86 -8.70
N TRP A 55 2.62 -4.81 -8.79
CA TRP A 55 1.79 -6.02 -8.90
C TRP A 55 2.00 -6.76 -10.22
N ASP A 56 2.11 -6.05 -11.33
CA ASP A 56 2.39 -6.67 -12.63
C ASP A 56 3.73 -7.43 -12.61
N ILE A 57 4.80 -6.81 -12.10
CA ILE A 57 6.11 -7.46 -11.96
C ILE A 57 6.02 -8.69 -11.05
N LEU A 58 5.38 -8.55 -9.89
CA LEU A 58 5.28 -9.64 -8.92
C LEU A 58 4.53 -10.84 -9.49
N GLN A 59 3.36 -10.61 -10.09
CA GLN A 59 2.53 -11.68 -10.64
C GLN A 59 3.21 -12.40 -11.81
N ARG A 60 3.94 -11.67 -12.67
CA ARG A 60 4.77 -12.27 -13.73
C ARG A 60 5.92 -13.08 -13.18
N THR A 61 6.58 -12.58 -12.13
CA THR A 61 7.70 -13.26 -11.47
C THR A 61 7.26 -14.57 -10.80
N LEU A 62 6.13 -14.53 -10.11
CA LEU A 62 5.54 -15.70 -9.43
C LEU A 62 4.76 -16.61 -10.38
N LYS A 63 4.50 -16.17 -11.62
CA LYS A 63 3.60 -16.83 -12.59
C LYS A 63 2.24 -17.18 -11.98
N LYS A 64 1.71 -16.27 -11.15
CA LYS A 64 0.49 -16.48 -10.37
C LYS A 64 -0.35 -15.22 -10.36
N ASP A 65 -1.64 -15.41 -10.66
CA ASP A 65 -2.66 -14.39 -10.47
C ASP A 65 -2.96 -14.24 -8.96
N LEU A 66 -2.68 -13.06 -8.43
CA LEU A 66 -2.89 -12.70 -7.04
C LEU A 66 -4.17 -11.85 -6.94
N PRO A 67 -4.92 -11.94 -5.83
CA PRO A 67 -6.16 -11.17 -5.66
C PRO A 67 -5.86 -9.69 -5.37
N VAL A 68 -5.46 -8.93 -6.39
CA VAL A 68 -5.20 -7.48 -6.33
C VAL A 68 -6.53 -6.72 -6.45
N THR A 69 -7.34 -6.83 -5.40
CA THR A 69 -8.65 -6.16 -5.29
C THR A 69 -8.78 -5.49 -3.92
N GLN A 70 -9.70 -4.54 -3.78
CA GLN A 70 -9.96 -3.89 -2.48
C GLN A 70 -10.25 -4.90 -1.36
N TYR A 71 -11.04 -5.94 -1.66
CA TYR A 71 -11.27 -7.04 -0.74
C TYR A 71 -9.98 -7.85 -0.48
N GLY A 72 -9.20 -8.14 -1.53
CA GLY A 72 -7.96 -8.89 -1.43
C GLY A 72 -6.91 -8.23 -0.54
N ILE A 73 -6.73 -6.91 -0.64
CA ILE A 73 -5.83 -6.15 0.25
C ILE A 73 -6.32 -6.20 1.69
N ARG A 74 -7.63 -6.05 1.89
CA ARG A 74 -8.20 -5.93 3.24
C ARG A 74 -8.36 -7.25 3.96
N PHE A 75 -8.40 -8.39 3.27
CA PHE A 75 -8.65 -9.68 3.92
C PHE A 75 -7.62 -10.76 3.61
N LEU A 76 -6.71 -10.52 2.65
CA LEU A 76 -5.72 -11.51 2.18
C LEU A 76 -6.32 -12.93 2.06
N PRO A 77 -7.36 -13.14 1.23
CA PRO A 77 -7.99 -14.45 1.06
C PRO A 77 -7.13 -15.36 0.16
N VAL A 78 -5.84 -15.48 0.46
CA VAL A 78 -4.86 -16.16 -0.38
C VAL A 78 -4.69 -17.58 0.12
N ILE A 79 -5.00 -18.55 -0.74
CA ILE A 79 -4.79 -19.96 -0.45
C ILE A 79 -3.34 -20.30 -0.77
N ASN A 80 -2.61 -20.80 0.23
CA ASN A 80 -1.23 -21.28 0.04
C ASN A 80 -1.26 -22.63 -0.68
N VAL A 81 -1.30 -22.58 -2.02
CA VAL A 81 -1.27 -23.77 -2.88
C VAL A 81 0.17 -24.29 -3.00
N GLY A 82 0.37 -25.58 -2.75
CA GLY A 82 1.68 -26.22 -2.89
C GLY A 82 2.72 -25.78 -1.85
N GLY A 83 2.28 -25.26 -0.69
CA GLY A 83 3.17 -24.82 0.38
C GLY A 83 3.87 -23.48 0.12
N VAL A 84 3.55 -22.78 -0.96
CA VAL A 84 4.09 -21.45 -1.26
C VAL A 84 3.31 -20.38 -0.47
N PRO A 85 3.98 -19.54 0.34
CA PRO A 85 3.33 -18.53 1.18
C PRO A 85 3.04 -17.24 0.40
N TYR A 86 2.02 -17.29 -0.45
CA TYR A 86 1.63 -16.14 -1.28
C TYR A 86 1.09 -14.96 -0.46
N ASP A 87 0.44 -15.26 0.66
CA ASP A 87 0.02 -14.29 1.66
C ASP A 87 1.22 -13.46 2.16
N MET A 88 2.33 -14.11 2.47
CA MET A 88 3.55 -13.46 2.92
C MET A 88 4.13 -12.53 1.85
N PHE A 89 4.15 -12.96 0.58
CA PHE A 89 4.59 -12.10 -0.53
C PHE A 89 3.71 -10.86 -0.66
N MET A 90 2.39 -11.00 -0.56
CA MET A 90 1.47 -9.87 -0.60
C MET A 90 1.71 -8.90 0.55
N VAL A 91 1.84 -9.38 1.80
CA VAL A 91 2.14 -8.51 2.95
C VAL A 91 3.47 -7.76 2.78
N LEU A 92 4.50 -8.44 2.27
CA LEU A 92 5.81 -7.83 1.99
C LEU A 92 5.70 -6.70 0.95
N VAL A 93 4.91 -6.93 -0.10
CA VAL A 93 4.67 -5.95 -1.16
C VAL A 93 3.90 -4.75 -0.63
N PHE A 94 2.82 -4.95 0.13
CA PHE A 94 2.10 -3.86 0.78
C PHE A 94 3.00 -3.06 1.73
N HIS A 95 3.78 -3.74 2.56
CA HIS A 95 4.66 -3.05 3.50
C HIS A 95 5.78 -2.28 2.79
N SER A 96 6.39 -2.84 1.73
CA SER A 96 7.41 -2.15 0.95
C SER A 96 6.86 -0.93 0.21
N ALA A 97 5.72 -1.07 -0.48
CA ALA A 97 5.03 0.04 -1.14
C ALA A 97 4.71 1.17 -0.14
N TRP A 98 4.17 0.83 1.02
CA TRP A 98 3.89 1.79 2.09
C TRP A 98 5.16 2.51 2.57
N ARG A 99 6.25 1.76 2.80
CA ARG A 99 7.53 2.34 3.24
C ARG A 99 8.12 3.29 2.21
N THR A 100 8.02 2.96 0.93
CA THR A 100 8.44 3.84 -0.18
C THR A 100 7.63 5.13 -0.18
N GLN A 101 6.30 5.07 -0.08
CA GLN A 101 5.44 6.26 -0.01
C GLN A 101 5.80 7.16 1.18
N MET A 102 6.05 6.57 2.36
CA MET A 102 6.50 7.34 3.52
C MET A 102 7.86 8.01 3.30
N ALA A 103 8.80 7.36 2.62
CA ALA A 103 10.09 7.94 2.30
C ALA A 103 9.97 9.11 1.29
N VAL A 104 9.16 8.95 0.25
CA VAL A 104 8.89 10.01 -0.74
C VAL A 104 8.18 11.19 -0.07
N ARG A 105 7.20 10.93 0.81
CA ARG A 105 6.55 12.00 1.58
C ARG A 105 7.55 12.76 2.45
N ASN A 106 8.36 12.05 3.24
CA ASN A 106 9.30 12.69 4.15
C ASN A 106 10.36 13.52 3.41
N THR A 107 10.82 13.06 2.24
CA THR A 107 11.76 13.83 1.40
C THR A 107 11.10 15.04 0.77
N SER A 108 9.86 14.92 0.30
CA SER A 108 9.09 16.07 -0.22
C SER A 108 8.77 17.14 0.83
N ALA A 109 8.75 16.78 2.12
CA ALA A 109 8.60 17.71 3.23
C ALA A 109 9.90 18.46 3.58
N ILE A 110 11.07 17.94 3.18
CA ILE A 110 12.38 18.56 3.41
C ILE A 110 12.75 19.55 2.30
N LEU A 111 12.14 19.43 1.12
CA LEU A 111 12.38 20.29 -0.04
C LEU A 111 11.42 21.50 -0.14
N LYS A 112 10.78 21.88 0.97
CA LYS A 112 9.90 23.06 1.06
C LYS A 112 10.35 24.00 2.16
#